data_AF-A0A1Z5L0S5-F1
#
_entry.id   AF-A0A1Z5L0S5-F1
#
_cell.length_a   1.000
_cell.length_b   1.000
_cell.length_c   1.000
_cell.angle_alpha   90.00
_cell.angle_beta   90.00
_cell.angle_gamma   90.00
#
_symmetry.space_group_name_H-M   'P 1'
#
loop_
_entity.id
_entity.type
_entity.pdbx_description
1 polymer ?
#
loop_
_entity_poly.entity_id
_entity_poly.type
_entity_poly.pdbx_seq_one_letter_code
_entity_poly.pdbx_strand_id
1 'polypeptide(L)'
;MVLKVAILAEKYASDYTLYVDVILNLIRVAGDYVSEEVWYRVIQIVTNREDVQGYAAKVCFKALQAPACHENMVKVAGYILGEFGNLVAGDQRSTPIIQFRLLHSKYHLCSAATRGLLLTTYVKFINLFPEIKPEIQKILCSDSNLRCSDAELQQRSMEYLGLSKVASSEVLATVLEEMPPFPERESSILAMLKRKKPGLSEKIRREVGMRELDSPNRLSQMEVPMQTFWVSL
;
A
#
# COMPACT_ATOMS: atom_id res chain seq x y z
N MET A 1 8.08 13.37 -15.71
CA MET A 1 7.00 12.89 -16.61
C MET A 1 6.02 11.99 -15.87
N VAL A 2 6.49 11.02 -15.08
CA VAL A 2 5.68 10.13 -14.20
C VAL A 2 4.62 10.88 -13.37
N LEU A 3 4.99 11.92 -12.63
CA LEU A 3 4.02 12.71 -11.83
C LEU A 3 2.88 13.32 -12.67
N LYS A 4 3.14 13.73 -13.92
CA LYS A 4 2.10 14.28 -14.80
C LYS A 4 1.15 13.19 -15.29
N VAL A 5 1.68 12.01 -15.61
CA VAL A 5 0.86 10.86 -16.01
C VAL A 5 -0.06 10.44 -14.86
N ALA A 6 0.45 10.40 -13.63
CA ALA A 6 -0.36 10.09 -12.44
C ALA A 6 -1.49 11.12 -12.22
N ILE A 7 -1.20 12.42 -12.35
CA ILE A 7 -2.22 13.49 -12.23
C ILE A 7 -3.26 13.40 -13.34
N LEU A 8 -2.83 13.17 -14.58
CA LEU A 8 -3.76 13.05 -15.71
C LEU A 8 -4.65 11.81 -15.56
N ALA A 9 -4.08 10.68 -15.11
CA ALA A 9 -4.85 9.48 -14.82
C ALA A 9 -5.87 9.75 -13.71
N GLU A 10 -5.47 10.41 -12.61
CA GLU A 10 -6.40 10.73 -11.51
C GLU A 10 -7.53 11.67 -11.95
N LYS A 11 -7.23 12.67 -12.79
CA LYS A 11 -8.20 13.70 -13.17
C LYS A 11 -9.12 13.29 -14.32
N TYR A 12 -8.63 12.46 -15.25
CA TYR A 12 -9.31 12.17 -16.51
C TYR A 12 -9.65 10.69 -16.70
N ALA A 13 -9.35 9.80 -15.74
CA ALA A 13 -9.83 8.43 -15.82
C ALA A 13 -11.36 8.41 -15.78
N SER A 14 -11.95 7.76 -16.78
CA SER A 14 -13.40 7.52 -16.84
C SER A 14 -13.87 6.53 -15.79
N ASP A 15 -12.98 5.64 -15.33
CA ASP A 15 -13.23 4.65 -14.29
C ASP A 15 -11.94 4.39 -13.47
N TYR A 16 -12.09 4.00 -12.20
CA TYR A 16 -11.00 3.74 -11.27
C TYR A 16 -10.25 2.44 -11.57
N THR A 17 -10.88 1.48 -12.26
CA THR A 17 -10.18 0.30 -12.79
C THR A 17 -9.06 0.71 -13.75
N LEU A 18 -9.35 1.65 -14.66
CA LEU A 18 -8.36 2.20 -15.60
C LEU A 18 -7.27 2.97 -14.85
N TYR A 19 -7.63 3.72 -13.81
CA TYR A 19 -6.64 4.41 -12.98
C TYR A 19 -5.66 3.41 -12.33
N VAL A 20 -6.17 2.34 -11.72
CA VAL A 20 -5.33 1.29 -11.10
C VAL A 20 -4.40 0.66 -12.14
N ASP A 21 -4.89 0.32 -13.32
CA ASP A 21 -4.06 -0.24 -14.39
C ASP A 21 -2.94 0.70 -14.82
N VAL A 22 -3.26 1.99 -15.02
CA VAL A 22 -2.28 2.99 -15.44
C VAL A 22 -1.19 3.16 -14.38
N ILE A 23 -1.56 3.28 -13.10
CA ILE A 23 -0.59 3.48 -12.01
C ILE A 23 0.25 2.23 -11.77
N LEU A 24 -0.36 1.03 -11.74
CA LEU A 24 0.40 -0.21 -11.56
C LEU A 24 1.34 -0.46 -12.74
N ASN A 25 0.91 -0.19 -13.98
CA ASN A 25 1.79 -0.28 -15.14
C ASN A 25 2.90 0.79 -15.11
N LEU A 26 2.61 1.99 -14.61
CA LEU A 26 3.60 3.05 -14.41
C LEU A 26 4.68 2.63 -13.40
N ILE A 27 4.29 1.99 -12.29
CA ILE A 27 5.23 1.43 -11.30
C ILE A 27 6.05 0.29 -11.92
N ARG A 28 5.42 -0.56 -12.75
CA ARG A 28 6.09 -1.67 -13.41
C ARG A 28 7.17 -1.22 -14.39
N VAL A 29 6.90 -0.17 -15.18
CA VAL A 29 7.81 0.31 -16.25
C VAL A 29 8.82 1.33 -15.73
N ALA A 30 8.44 2.20 -14.80
CA ALA A 30 9.24 3.35 -14.38
C ALA A 30 9.37 3.47 -12.86
N GLY A 31 9.39 2.34 -12.14
CA GLY A 31 9.38 2.25 -10.68
C GLY A 31 10.40 3.15 -9.97
N ASP A 32 11.62 3.26 -10.50
CA ASP A 32 12.70 4.07 -9.91
C ASP A 32 12.38 5.58 -9.88
N TYR A 33 11.51 6.03 -10.78
CA TYR A 33 11.10 7.43 -10.90
C TYR A 33 9.75 7.73 -10.23
N VAL A 34 9.11 6.71 -9.67
CA VAL A 34 7.85 6.86 -8.92
C VAL A 34 8.15 7.36 -7.52
N SER A 35 7.69 8.56 -7.21
CA SER A 35 7.78 9.13 -5.87
C SER A 35 6.80 8.46 -4.92
N GLU A 36 7.09 8.50 -3.61
CA GLU A 36 6.29 7.75 -2.64
C GLU A 36 4.82 8.14 -2.63
N GLU A 37 4.53 9.42 -2.84
CA GLU A 37 3.17 9.96 -2.91
C GLU A 37 2.28 9.30 -3.95
N VAL A 38 2.86 8.83 -5.07
CA VAL A 38 2.06 8.18 -6.14
C VAL A 38 1.55 6.84 -5.65
N TRP A 39 2.40 6.05 -4.98
CA TRP A 39 2.00 4.74 -4.49
C TRP A 39 1.19 4.83 -3.19
N TYR A 40 1.39 5.88 -2.39
CA TYR A 40 0.46 6.19 -1.30
C TYR A 40 -0.94 6.53 -1.83
N ARG A 41 -1.03 7.30 -2.91
CA ARG A 41 -2.32 7.72 -3.47
C ARG A 41 -3.09 6.56 -4.08
N VAL A 42 -2.44 5.62 -4.76
CA VAL A 42 -3.15 4.44 -5.28
C VAL A 42 -3.72 3.59 -4.15
N ILE A 43 -2.98 3.44 -3.04
CA ILE A 43 -3.49 2.75 -1.85
C ILE A 43 -4.74 3.46 -1.31
N GLN A 44 -4.70 4.78 -1.12
CA GLN A 44 -5.85 5.54 -0.63
C GLN A 44 -7.10 5.38 -1.50
N ILE A 45 -6.93 5.46 -2.83
CA ILE A 45 -8.03 5.32 -3.77
C ILE A 45 -8.62 3.92 -3.71
N VAL A 46 -7.79 2.88 -3.69
CA VAL A 46 -8.25 1.48 -3.60
C VAL A 46 -8.94 1.21 -2.27
N THR A 47 -8.41 1.72 -1.15
CA THR A 47 -9.04 1.56 0.17
C THR A 47 -10.40 2.25 0.23
N ASN A 48 -10.54 3.45 -0.33
CA ASN A 48 -11.80 4.19 -0.31
C ASN A 48 -12.87 3.66 -1.28
N ARG A 49 -12.51 2.73 -2.18
CA ARG A 49 -13.35 2.30 -3.30
C ARG A 49 -13.44 0.78 -3.37
N GLU A 50 -14.48 0.23 -2.75
CA GLU A 50 -14.74 -1.21 -2.69
C GLU A 50 -14.87 -1.88 -4.06
N ASP A 51 -15.40 -1.15 -5.05
CA ASP A 51 -15.59 -1.61 -6.42
C ASP A 51 -14.30 -2.03 -7.13
N VAL A 52 -13.15 -1.46 -6.74
CA VAL A 52 -11.86 -1.76 -7.37
C VAL A 52 -10.94 -2.65 -6.54
N GLN A 53 -11.26 -2.93 -5.27
CA GLN A 53 -10.37 -3.67 -4.35
C GLN A 53 -10.04 -5.07 -4.87
N GLY A 54 -11.05 -5.86 -5.24
CA GLY A 54 -10.84 -7.22 -5.76
C GLY A 54 -10.06 -7.25 -7.07
N TYR A 55 -10.29 -6.27 -7.95
CA TYR A 55 -9.52 -6.12 -9.18
C TYR A 55 -8.06 -5.77 -8.90
N ALA A 56 -7.81 -4.77 -8.03
CA ALA A 56 -6.47 -4.34 -7.64
C ALA A 56 -5.67 -5.50 -7.03
N ALA A 57 -6.27 -6.28 -6.12
CA ALA A 57 -5.65 -7.46 -5.53
C ALA A 57 -5.23 -8.48 -6.60
N LYS A 58 -6.09 -8.75 -7.58
CA LYS A 58 -5.79 -9.68 -8.67
C LYS A 58 -4.66 -9.19 -9.59
N VAL A 59 -4.64 -7.89 -9.91
CA VAL A 59 -3.58 -7.30 -10.74
C VAL A 59 -2.25 -7.27 -9.98
N CYS A 60 -2.25 -6.86 -8.71
CA CYS A 60 -1.07 -6.89 -7.86
C CYS A 60 -0.49 -8.30 -7.70
N PHE A 61 -1.34 -9.31 -7.48
CA PHE A 61 -0.91 -10.70 -7.41
C PHE A 61 -0.23 -11.15 -8.71
N LYS A 62 -0.82 -10.86 -9.87
CA LYS A 62 -0.22 -11.17 -11.17
C LYS A 62 1.09 -10.41 -11.40
N ALA A 63 1.17 -9.14 -10.99
CA ALA A 63 2.37 -8.34 -11.14
C ALA A 63 3.54 -8.91 -10.33
N LEU A 64 3.28 -9.45 -9.13
CA LEU A 64 4.29 -10.08 -8.29
C LEU A 64 4.84 -11.40 -8.85
N GLN A 65 4.09 -12.11 -9.69
CA GLN A 65 4.55 -13.35 -10.34
C GLN A 65 5.69 -13.11 -11.32
N ALA A 66 5.89 -11.88 -11.79
CA ALA A 66 7.02 -11.54 -12.63
C ALA A 66 8.35 -11.72 -11.86
N PRO A 67 9.37 -12.37 -12.46
CA PRO A 67 10.69 -12.50 -11.83
C PRO A 67 11.31 -11.14 -11.51
N ALA A 68 11.24 -10.22 -12.47
CA ALA A 68 11.62 -8.83 -12.31
C ALA A 68 10.44 -8.01 -11.79
N CYS A 69 10.49 -7.63 -10.52
CA CYS A 69 9.50 -6.79 -9.88
C CYS A 69 10.22 -5.67 -9.13
N HIS A 70 9.85 -4.41 -9.41
CA HIS A 70 10.40 -3.26 -8.71
C HIS A 70 9.90 -3.23 -7.26
N GLU A 71 10.72 -2.70 -6.34
CA GLU A 71 10.39 -2.67 -4.90
C GLU A 71 9.09 -1.92 -4.60
N ASN A 72 8.83 -0.78 -5.24
CA ASN A 72 7.56 -0.05 -5.09
C ASN A 72 6.33 -0.90 -5.45
N MET A 73 6.46 -1.85 -6.39
CA MET A 73 5.37 -2.78 -6.69
C MET A 73 5.17 -3.77 -5.53
N VAL A 74 6.25 -4.23 -4.89
CA VAL A 74 6.18 -5.09 -3.70
C VAL A 74 5.52 -4.36 -2.54
N LYS A 75 5.82 -3.07 -2.32
CA LYS A 75 5.16 -2.24 -1.30
C LYS A 75 3.65 -2.16 -1.52
N VAL A 76 3.23 -1.79 -2.74
CA VAL A 76 1.80 -1.65 -3.09
C VAL A 76 1.08 -2.99 -3.02
N ALA A 77 1.66 -4.04 -3.61
CA ALA A 77 1.05 -5.35 -3.63
C ALA A 77 1.00 -5.99 -2.23
N GLY A 78 2.03 -5.81 -1.40
CA GLY A 78 2.03 -6.26 -0.01
C GLY A 78 0.92 -5.63 0.81
N TYR A 79 0.68 -4.33 0.64
CA TYR A 79 -0.43 -3.64 1.32
C TYR A 79 -1.79 -4.11 0.80
N ILE A 80 -2.01 -4.06 -0.52
CA ILE A 80 -3.30 -4.41 -1.13
C ILE A 80 -3.66 -5.87 -0.85
N LEU A 81 -2.72 -6.80 -0.90
CA LEU A 81 -2.99 -8.19 -0.53
C LEU A 81 -3.23 -8.34 0.97
N GLY A 82 -2.53 -7.57 1.81
CA GLY A 82 -2.75 -7.59 3.27
C GLY A 82 -4.15 -7.17 3.70
N GLU A 83 -4.77 -6.21 3.01
CA GLU A 83 -6.16 -5.79 3.27
C GLU A 83 -7.17 -6.65 2.50
N PHE A 84 -6.96 -6.82 1.19
CA PHE A 84 -7.97 -7.33 0.25
C PHE A 84 -7.62 -8.69 -0.36
N GLY A 85 -6.62 -9.38 0.20
CA GLY A 85 -6.19 -10.70 -0.26
C GLY A 85 -7.25 -11.80 -0.04
N ASN A 86 -8.17 -11.58 0.90
CA ASN A 86 -9.36 -12.41 1.13
C ASN A 86 -10.26 -12.49 -0.11
N LEU A 87 -10.42 -11.39 -0.86
CA LEU A 87 -11.26 -11.33 -2.06
C LEU A 87 -10.74 -12.21 -3.21
N VAL A 88 -9.44 -12.48 -3.24
CA VAL A 88 -8.78 -13.31 -4.28
C VAL A 88 -8.38 -14.70 -3.79
N ALA A 89 -8.55 -14.99 -2.50
CA ALA A 89 -8.17 -16.27 -1.89
C ALA A 89 -9.04 -17.45 -2.34
N GLY A 90 -10.23 -17.21 -2.90
CA GLY A 90 -11.14 -18.25 -3.38
C GLY A 90 -10.70 -18.96 -4.68
N ASP A 91 -9.75 -18.40 -5.43
CA ASP A 91 -9.20 -19.04 -6.64
C ASP A 91 -8.03 -19.97 -6.24
N GLN A 92 -8.02 -21.21 -6.77
CA GLN A 92 -6.96 -22.19 -6.56
C GLN A 92 -5.57 -21.66 -6.92
N ARG A 93 -5.48 -20.71 -7.84
CA ARG A 93 -4.21 -20.10 -8.29
C ARG A 93 -3.69 -19.02 -7.35
N SER A 94 -4.52 -18.48 -6.47
CA SER A 94 -4.20 -17.40 -5.53
C SER A 94 -4.62 -17.74 -4.11
N THR A 95 -4.51 -19.01 -3.72
CA THR A 95 -4.75 -19.43 -2.34
C THR A 95 -3.87 -18.65 -1.35
N PRO A 96 -4.28 -18.49 -0.08
CA PRO A 96 -3.54 -17.72 0.92
C PRO A 96 -2.07 -18.11 1.03
N ILE A 97 -1.78 -19.41 0.93
CA ILE A 97 -0.42 -19.94 0.98
C ILE A 97 0.42 -19.52 -0.23
N ILE A 98 -0.16 -19.47 -1.42
CA ILE A 98 0.54 -19.03 -2.63
C ILE A 98 0.81 -17.52 -2.53
N GLN A 99 -0.18 -16.73 -2.08
CA GLN A 99 0.00 -15.30 -1.86
C GLN A 99 1.14 -15.01 -0.87
N PHE A 100 1.14 -15.72 0.26
CA PHE A 100 2.18 -15.60 1.28
C PHE A 100 3.57 -15.97 0.75
N ARG A 101 3.71 -17.13 0.11
CA ARG A 101 4.99 -17.59 -0.46
C ARG A 101 5.51 -16.65 -1.54
N LEU A 102 4.61 -16.09 -2.36
CA LEU A 102 4.98 -15.12 -3.38
C LEU A 102 5.57 -13.84 -2.77
N LEU A 103 4.92 -13.28 -1.76
CA LEU A 103 5.43 -12.12 -1.02
C LEU A 103 6.75 -12.46 -0.31
N HIS A 104 6.83 -13.61 0.35
CA HIS A 104 8.02 -14.04 1.08
C HIS A 104 9.23 -14.29 0.17
N SER A 105 9.01 -14.75 -1.07
CA SER A 105 10.09 -14.91 -2.05
C SER A 105 10.83 -13.60 -2.36
N LYS A 106 10.16 -12.46 -2.20
CA LYS A 106 10.72 -11.13 -2.43
C LYS A 106 11.21 -10.45 -1.14
N TYR A 107 10.84 -10.96 0.04
CA TYR A 107 11.09 -10.35 1.35
C TYR A 107 12.57 -10.02 1.57
N HIS A 108 13.46 -10.99 1.36
CA HIS A 108 14.90 -10.82 1.59
C HIS A 108 15.60 -9.91 0.57
N LEU A 109 14.94 -9.60 -0.55
CA LEU A 109 15.48 -8.76 -1.62
C LEU A 109 15.10 -7.27 -1.45
N CYS A 110 14.22 -6.94 -0.51
CA CYS A 110 13.70 -5.60 -0.33
C CYS A 110 14.41 -4.83 0.80
N SER A 111 14.27 -3.51 0.81
CA SER A 111 14.80 -2.66 1.89
C SER A 111 14.13 -2.96 3.24
N ALA A 112 14.74 -2.47 4.34
CA ALA A 112 14.18 -2.63 5.68
C ALA A 112 12.75 -2.06 5.80
N ALA A 113 12.48 -0.89 5.22
CA ALA A 113 11.15 -0.29 5.23
C ALA A 113 10.09 -1.20 4.57
N THR A 114 10.41 -1.79 3.41
CA THR A 114 9.49 -2.72 2.72
C THR A 114 9.32 -4.02 3.49
N ARG A 115 10.39 -4.53 4.11
CA ARG A 115 10.29 -5.71 5.00
C ARG A 115 9.36 -5.42 6.18
N GLY A 116 9.45 -4.23 6.78
CA GLY A 116 8.56 -3.81 7.87
C GLY A 116 7.10 -3.79 7.44
N LEU A 117 6.82 -3.29 6.24
CA LEU A 117 5.48 -3.33 5.61
C LEU A 117 5.01 -4.78 5.42
N LEU A 118 5.86 -5.66 4.89
CA LEU A 118 5.51 -7.07 4.69
C LEU A 118 5.27 -7.82 6.00
N LEU A 119 5.98 -7.49 7.08
CA LEU A 119 5.69 -8.06 8.40
C LEU A 119 4.27 -7.69 8.87
N THR A 120 3.83 -6.45 8.61
CA THR A 120 2.44 -6.04 8.90
C THR A 120 1.44 -6.81 8.02
N THR A 121 1.75 -7.01 6.74
CA THR A 121 0.94 -7.88 5.86
C THR A 121 0.85 -9.31 6.41
N TYR A 122 1.93 -9.86 6.95
CA TYR A 122 1.94 -11.21 7.50
C TYR A 122 1.08 -11.35 8.75
N VAL A 123 1.09 -10.37 9.66
CA VAL A 123 0.20 -10.44 10.82
C VAL A 123 -1.28 -10.31 10.41
N LYS A 124 -1.59 -9.50 9.39
CA LYS A 124 -2.95 -9.46 8.80
C LYS A 124 -3.36 -10.79 8.18
N PHE A 125 -2.44 -11.48 7.52
CA PHE A 125 -2.67 -12.83 7.00
C PHE A 125 -2.99 -13.86 8.09
N ILE A 126 -2.42 -13.71 9.30
CA ILE A 126 -2.78 -14.56 10.44
C ILE A 126 -4.26 -14.35 10.83
N ASN A 127 -4.75 -13.10 10.77
CA ASN A 127 -6.15 -12.78 11.04
C ASN A 127 -7.08 -13.32 9.95
N LEU A 128 -6.76 -13.04 8.68
CA LEU A 128 -7.59 -13.39 7.54
C LEU A 128 -7.63 -14.89 7.26
N PHE A 129 -6.52 -15.60 7.46
CA PHE A 129 -6.32 -16.98 7.07
C PHE A 129 -5.67 -17.80 8.19
N PRO A 130 -6.47 -18.34 9.13
CA PRO A 130 -5.96 -19.14 10.23
C PRO A 130 -5.14 -20.36 9.80
N GLU A 131 -5.38 -20.91 8.60
CA GLU A 131 -4.66 -22.08 8.07
C GLU A 131 -3.17 -21.84 7.81
N ILE A 132 -2.75 -20.60 7.50
CA ILE A 132 -1.34 -20.26 7.21
C ILE A 132 -0.59 -19.70 8.42
N LYS A 133 -1.30 -19.48 9.54
CA LYS A 133 -0.73 -19.03 10.82
C LYS A 133 0.56 -19.77 11.22
N PRO A 134 0.67 -21.11 11.20
CA PRO A 134 1.89 -21.79 11.64
C PRO A 134 3.10 -21.51 10.74
N GLU A 135 2.91 -21.37 9.42
CA GLU A 135 4.01 -21.02 8.50
C GLU A 135 4.51 -19.59 8.77
N ILE A 136 3.58 -18.65 9.00
CA ILE A 136 3.92 -17.26 9.30
C ILE A 136 4.66 -17.17 10.64
N GLN A 137 4.16 -17.85 11.67
CA GLN A 137 4.82 -17.88 12.98
C GLN A 137 6.25 -18.42 12.92
N LYS A 138 6.51 -19.41 12.05
CA LYS A 138 7.87 -19.93 11.82
C LYS A 138 8.80 -18.86 11.25
N ILE A 139 8.31 -18.02 10.34
CA ILE A 139 9.09 -16.92 9.75
C ILE A 139 9.30 -15.77 10.73
N LEU A 140 8.28 -15.40 11.50
CA LEU A 140 8.40 -14.40 12.57
C LEU A 140 9.36 -14.85 13.67
N CYS A 141 9.37 -16.15 13.98
CA CYS A 141 10.28 -16.75 14.96
C CYS A 141 11.68 -17.03 14.40
N SER A 142 11.95 -16.75 13.12
CA SER A 142 13.27 -17.00 12.54
C SER A 142 14.31 -16.05 13.15
N ASP A 143 15.53 -16.56 13.35
CA ASP A 143 16.64 -15.77 13.90
C ASP A 143 16.93 -14.53 13.07
N SER A 144 16.71 -14.59 11.74
CA SER A 144 16.90 -13.48 10.83
C SER A 144 16.03 -12.25 11.15
N ASN A 145 14.85 -12.49 11.73
CA ASN A 145 13.90 -11.45 12.10
C ASN A 145 13.99 -11.10 13.60
N LEU A 146 14.11 -12.09 14.49
CA LEU A 146 14.20 -11.87 15.95
C LEU A 146 15.51 -11.22 16.40
N ARG A 147 16.61 -11.47 15.68
CA ARG A 147 17.92 -10.88 15.95
C ARG A 147 18.34 -9.92 14.84
N CYS A 148 17.37 -9.30 14.17
CA CYS A 148 17.65 -8.30 13.16
C CYS A 148 18.39 -7.11 13.80
N SER A 149 19.39 -6.57 13.11
CA SER A 149 20.10 -5.37 13.57
C SER A 149 19.26 -4.10 13.47
N ASP A 150 18.17 -4.14 12.69
CA ASP A 150 17.22 -3.05 12.55
C ASP A 150 16.16 -3.14 13.66
N ALA A 151 16.11 -2.11 14.51
CA ALA A 151 15.22 -2.07 15.66
C ALA A 151 13.73 -2.11 15.28
N GLU A 152 13.34 -1.51 14.16
CA GLU A 152 11.94 -1.47 13.71
C GLU A 152 11.50 -2.86 13.25
N LEU A 153 12.34 -3.57 12.49
CA LEU A 153 12.05 -4.94 12.07
C LEU A 153 12.00 -5.90 13.24
N GLN A 154 12.92 -5.73 14.19
CA GLN A 154 12.98 -6.55 15.38
C GLN A 154 11.72 -6.35 16.25
N GLN A 155 11.35 -5.10 16.52
CA GLN A 155 10.18 -4.75 17.32
C GLN A 155 8.91 -5.34 16.72
N ARG A 156 8.64 -5.07 15.44
CA ARG A 156 7.48 -5.63 14.72
C ARG A 156 7.45 -7.15 14.77
N SER A 157 8.59 -7.81 14.55
CA SER A 157 8.67 -9.28 14.57
C SER A 157 8.32 -9.85 15.94
N MET A 158 8.80 -9.23 17.03
CA MET A 158 8.51 -9.66 18.39
C MET A 158 7.06 -9.39 18.79
N GLU A 159 6.53 -8.22 18.49
CA GLU A 159 5.15 -7.84 18.79
C GLU A 159 4.16 -8.71 18.02
N TYR A 160 4.35 -8.88 16.71
CA TYR A 160 3.46 -9.72 15.89
C TYR A 160 3.54 -11.20 16.29
N LEU A 161 4.72 -11.69 16.68
CA LEU A 161 4.87 -13.03 17.24
C LEU A 161 4.12 -13.17 18.57
N GLY A 162 4.27 -12.19 19.46
CA GLY A 162 3.57 -12.13 20.75
C GLY A 162 2.06 -12.10 20.57
N LEU A 163 1.56 -11.21 19.70
CA LEU A 163 0.15 -11.08 19.35
C LEU A 163 -0.40 -12.40 18.80
N SER A 164 0.32 -13.05 17.87
CA SER A 164 -0.13 -14.31 17.28
C SER A 164 -0.20 -15.49 18.25
N LYS A 165 0.60 -15.48 19.33
CA LYS A 165 0.71 -16.57 20.31
C LYS A 165 -0.17 -16.36 21.54
N VAL A 166 -0.26 -15.12 22.03
CA VAL A 166 -0.86 -14.80 23.33
C VAL A 166 -2.27 -14.24 23.19
N ALA A 167 -2.57 -13.52 22.12
CA ALA A 167 -3.87 -12.89 21.96
C ALA A 167 -4.95 -13.92 21.61
N SER A 168 -6.16 -13.71 22.14
CA SER A 168 -7.35 -14.43 21.71
C SER A 168 -7.74 -14.04 20.29
N SER A 169 -8.49 -14.89 19.60
CA SER A 169 -8.93 -14.62 18.22
C SER A 169 -9.75 -13.33 18.11
N GLU A 170 -10.54 -13.01 19.14
CA GLU A 170 -11.34 -11.79 19.18
C GLU A 170 -10.47 -10.53 19.29
N VAL A 171 -9.49 -10.54 20.20
CA VAL A 171 -8.55 -9.41 20.34
C VAL A 171 -7.72 -9.24 19.08
N LEU A 172 -7.29 -10.34 18.46
CA LEU A 172 -6.53 -10.30 17.21
C LEU A 172 -7.38 -9.73 16.07
N ALA A 173 -8.65 -10.11 15.99
CA ALA A 173 -9.59 -9.56 15.01
C ALA A 173 -9.81 -8.07 15.21
N THR A 174 -10.05 -7.60 16.45
CA THR A 174 -10.26 -6.18 16.76
C THR A 174 -9.01 -5.33 16.47
N VAL A 175 -7.82 -5.84 16.80
CA VAL A 175 -6.56 -5.12 16.57
C VAL A 175 -6.22 -5.05 15.08
N LEU A 176 -6.66 -6.03 14.28
CA LEU A 176 -6.36 -6.15 12.85
C LEU A 176 -7.62 -5.96 11.99
N GLU A 177 -8.55 -5.11 12.42
CA GLU A 177 -9.72 -4.72 11.65
C GLU A 177 -9.34 -4.04 10.33
N GLU A 178 -10.29 -4.04 9.39
CA GLU A 178 -10.14 -3.36 8.11
C GLU A 178 -9.86 -1.86 8.33
N MET A 179 -8.93 -1.33 7.55
CA MET A 179 -8.54 0.07 7.70
C MET A 179 -9.72 0.99 7.37
N PRO A 180 -10.03 1.98 8.24
CA PRO A 180 -11.08 2.94 7.95
C PRO A 180 -10.73 3.75 6.68
N PRO A 181 -11.74 4.25 5.95
CA PRO A 181 -11.51 5.03 4.74
C PRO A 181 -10.70 6.28 5.04
N PHE A 182 -9.75 6.60 4.16
CA PHE A 182 -8.92 7.78 4.29
C PHE A 182 -9.77 9.05 4.10
N PRO A 183 -9.54 10.10 4.92
CA PRO A 183 -10.22 11.37 4.73
C PRO A 183 -9.87 11.95 3.35
N GLU A 184 -10.84 12.61 2.72
CA GLU A 184 -10.62 13.30 1.45
C GLU A 184 -9.62 14.45 1.66
N ARG A 185 -8.36 14.22 1.27
CA ARG A 185 -7.31 15.24 1.23
C ARG A 185 -7.11 15.74 -0.19
N GLU A 186 -6.73 17.02 -0.33
CA GLU A 186 -6.19 17.52 -1.60
C GLU A 186 -5.04 16.60 -2.05
N SER A 187 -5.03 16.19 -3.32
CA SER A 187 -4.04 15.25 -3.83
C SER A 187 -2.63 15.77 -3.57
N SER A 188 -1.86 15.10 -2.71
CA SER A 188 -0.46 15.43 -2.39
C SER A 188 0.40 15.55 -3.65
N ILE A 189 0.05 14.76 -4.66
CA ILE A 189 0.65 14.78 -6.01
C ILE A 189 0.51 16.17 -6.68
N LEU A 190 -0.63 16.85 -6.50
CA LEU A 190 -0.84 18.22 -7.00
C LEU A 190 -0.02 19.24 -6.20
N ALA A 191 0.12 19.06 -4.89
CA ALA A 191 0.97 19.89 -4.04
C ALA A 191 2.45 19.76 -4.43
N MET A 192 2.93 18.54 -4.75
CA MET A 192 4.29 18.35 -5.26
C MET A 192 4.52 18.95 -6.64
N LEU A 193 3.52 18.94 -7.53
CA LEU A 193 3.63 19.64 -8.81
C LEU A 193 3.79 21.15 -8.59
N LYS A 194 2.99 21.74 -7.68
CA LYS A 194 3.09 23.15 -7.29
C LYS A 194 4.49 23.47 -6.72
N ARG A 195 5.04 22.58 -5.87
CA ARG A 195 6.39 22.74 -5.29
C ARG A 195 7.51 22.62 -6.33
N LYS A 196 7.41 21.70 -7.29
CA LYS A 196 8.44 21.48 -8.33
C LYS A 196 8.43 22.55 -9.43
N LYS A 197 7.31 23.24 -9.68
CA LYS A 197 7.22 24.36 -10.64
C LYS A 197 6.18 25.40 -10.19
N PRO A 198 6.57 26.44 -9.45
CA PRO A 198 5.63 27.47 -8.96
C PRO A 198 4.91 28.23 -10.09
N GLY A 199 5.49 28.34 -11.29
CA GLY A 199 4.91 29.05 -12.44
C GLY A 199 4.01 28.23 -13.39
N LEU A 200 3.82 26.92 -13.17
CA LEU A 200 2.98 26.10 -14.06
C LEU A 200 1.48 26.23 -13.75
N SER A 201 1.15 26.62 -12.51
CA SER A 201 -0.23 26.82 -12.04
C SER A 201 -0.97 27.90 -12.85
N GLU A 202 -0.29 28.99 -13.23
CA GLU A 202 -0.89 30.06 -14.05
C GLU A 202 -1.13 29.66 -15.50
N LYS A 203 -0.25 28.84 -16.10
CA LYS A 203 -0.44 28.36 -17.48
C LYS A 203 -1.59 27.36 -17.57
N ILE A 204 -1.71 26.46 -16.60
CA ILE A 204 -2.83 25.51 -16.51
C ILE A 204 -4.13 26.23 -16.15
N ARG A 205 -4.09 27.26 -15.27
CA ARG A 205 -5.24 28.14 -14.99
C ARG A 205 -5.71 28.93 -16.22
N ARG A 206 -4.81 29.28 -17.15
CA ARG A 206 -5.16 29.99 -18.40
C ARG A 206 -5.69 29.07 -19.50
N GLU A 207 -5.25 27.82 -19.55
CA GLU A 207 -5.72 26.84 -20.56
C GLU A 207 -6.98 26.08 -20.14
N VAL A 208 -7.24 25.94 -18.83
CA VAL A 208 -8.42 25.23 -18.29
C VAL A 208 -9.40 26.26 -17.72
N GLY A 209 -10.19 26.87 -18.59
CA GLY A 209 -11.24 27.80 -18.19
C GLY A 209 -12.42 27.07 -17.53
N MET A 210 -12.57 27.21 -16.20
CA MET A 210 -13.83 27.25 -15.43
C MET A 210 -13.46 27.56 -13.97
N ARG A 211 -13.71 28.79 -13.50
CA ARG A 211 -14.85 29.25 -12.69
C ARG A 211 -15.15 28.37 -11.46
N GLU A 212 -14.90 29.00 -10.32
CA GLU A 212 -15.36 28.71 -8.95
C GLU A 212 -14.72 27.53 -8.21
N LEU A 213 -13.84 27.87 -7.26
CA LEU A 213 -14.08 27.70 -5.82
C LEU A 213 -12.93 28.40 -5.09
N ASP A 214 -13.12 29.69 -4.81
CA ASP A 214 -12.32 30.43 -3.84
C ASP A 214 -13.04 30.31 -2.49
N SER A 215 -12.37 29.70 -1.52
CA SER A 215 -12.65 29.92 -0.09
C SER A 215 -11.34 29.74 0.69
N PRO A 216 -11.03 30.65 1.63
CA PRO A 216 -9.67 30.89 2.07
C PRO A 216 -9.20 29.89 3.12
N ASN A 217 -7.92 29.53 3.00
CA ASN A 217 -6.97 29.22 4.07
C ASN A 217 -7.53 28.61 5.37
N ARG A 218 -7.31 27.29 5.55
CA ARG A 218 -7.10 26.68 6.86
C ARG A 218 -5.80 25.88 6.85
N LEU A 219 -4.69 26.62 6.93
CA LEU A 219 -3.39 26.11 7.36
C LEU A 219 -3.44 25.84 8.87
N SER A 220 -3.94 24.67 9.26
CA SER A 220 -3.69 24.06 10.58
C SER A 220 -4.38 22.70 10.71
N GLN A 221 -4.02 21.74 9.86
CA GLN A 221 -4.19 20.34 10.23
C GLN A 221 -2.83 19.69 10.12
N MET A 222 -2.36 19.20 11.27
CA MET A 222 -1.09 18.53 11.47
C MET A 222 -0.78 17.62 10.27
N GLU A 223 0.36 17.85 9.62
CA GLU A 223 1.02 16.82 8.83
C GLU A 223 1.25 15.64 9.77
N VAL A 224 0.30 14.71 9.81
CA VAL A 224 0.56 13.38 10.34
C VAL A 224 1.20 12.62 9.18
N PRO A 225 2.53 12.36 9.22
CA PRO A 225 3.17 11.55 8.20
C PRO A 225 2.38 10.25 8.09
N MET A 226 2.18 9.72 6.87
CA MET A 226 1.47 8.45 6.74
C MET A 226 2.13 7.35 7.58
N GLN A 227 3.44 7.44 7.86
CA GLN A 227 4.17 6.61 8.84
C GLN A 227 3.46 6.48 10.19
N THR A 228 2.76 7.50 10.67
CA THR A 228 2.03 7.44 11.95
C THR A 228 0.76 6.60 11.87
N PHE A 229 0.15 6.47 10.68
CA PHE A 229 -0.95 5.51 10.44
C PHE A 229 -0.42 4.08 10.26
N TRP A 230 0.81 3.91 9.78
CA TRP A 230 1.49 2.61 9.71
C TRP A 230 1.93 2.06 11.09
N VAL A 231 1.80 2.86 12.16
CA VAL A 231 2.25 2.57 13.54
C VAL A 231 1.08 2.55 14.54
N SER A 232 -0.17 2.62 14.08
CA SER A 232 -1.33 2.34 14.97
C SER A 232 -1.59 0.85 15.18
N LEU A 233 -0.58 0.02 14.86
CA LEU A 233 -0.35 -1.33 15.37
C LEU A 233 0.96 -1.30 16.17
#